data_AF-A0A376P6V6-F1
#
_entry.id   AF-A0A376P6V6-F1
#
_cell.length_a   1.000
_cell.length_b   1.000
_cell.length_c   1.000
_cell.angle_alpha   90.00
_cell.angle_beta   90.00
_cell.angle_gamma   90.00
#
_symmetry.space_group_name_H-M   'P 1'
#
loop_
_entity.id
_entity.type
_entity.pdbx_description
1 polymer ?
#
loop_
_entity_poly.entity_id
_entity_poly.type
_entity_poly.pdbx_seq_one_letter_code
_entity_poly.pdbx_strand_id
1 'polypeptide(L)'
;MIIASVVSAVQMLINAYAFGLYQSLGIFIPLIVTNCIVVGRAEAFAAKKGPALSALDGFSIGMGATCAMFVLGSLREIIGNGTLFDGADALLGSWAKVLRVEIFHTDSPFLLAMLPPGAFIGLD
;
A
#
# COMPACT_ATOMS: atom_id res chain seq x y z
N MET A 1 -13.07 6.27 16.87
CA MET A 1 -14.18 5.32 16.61
C MET A 1 -14.65 5.33 15.16
N ILE A 2 -14.91 6.49 14.56
CA ILE A 2 -15.37 6.61 13.16
C ILE A 2 -14.43 5.87 12.17
N ILE A 3 -13.11 6.10 12.28
CA ILE A 3 -12.13 5.46 11.40
C ILE A 3 -12.15 3.93 11.58
N ALA A 4 -12.15 3.45 12.82
CA ALA A 4 -12.15 2.02 13.13
C ALA A 4 -13.40 1.32 12.58
N SER A 5 -14.59 1.91 12.75
CA SER A 5 -15.84 1.30 12.25
C SER A 5 -15.87 1.21 10.72
N VAL A 6 -15.36 2.24 10.03
CA VAL A 6 -15.30 2.24 8.56
C VAL A 6 -14.31 1.19 8.07
N VAL A 7 -13.12 1.11 8.68
CA VAL A 7 -12.11 0.11 8.30
C VAL A 7 -12.59 -1.30 8.60
N SER A 8 -13.29 -1.54 9.72
CA SER A 8 -13.90 -2.85 10.01
C SER A 8 -14.98 -3.23 9.00
N ALA A 9 -15.79 -2.30 8.52
CA ALA A 9 -16.77 -2.58 7.47
C ALA A 9 -16.08 -2.97 6.15
N VAL A 10 -15.01 -2.27 5.78
CA VAL A 10 -14.18 -2.61 4.61
C VAL A 10 -13.52 -3.99 4.80
N GLN A 11 -13.05 -4.31 6.00
CA GLN A 11 -12.47 -5.61 6.32
C GLN A 11 -13.44 -6.77 6.05
N MET A 12 -14.71 -6.63 6.46
CA MET A 12 -15.75 -7.61 6.19
C MET A 12 -16.06 -7.73 4.69
N LEU A 13 -16.04 -6.62 3.96
CA LEU A 13 -16.25 -6.60 2.52
C LEU A 13 -15.12 -7.32 1.77
N ILE A 14 -13.86 -7.11 2.16
CA ILE A 14 -12.70 -7.82 1.60
C ILE A 14 -12.78 -9.31 1.91
N ASN A 15 -13.18 -9.69 3.14
CA ASN A 15 -13.37 -11.10 3.49
C ASN A 15 -14.44 -11.79 2.63
N ALA A 16 -15.49 -11.06 2.22
CA ALA A 16 -16.57 -11.60 1.40
C ALA A 16 -16.20 -11.74 -0.10
N TYR A 17 -15.47 -10.78 -0.67
CA TYR A 17 -15.20 -10.74 -2.11
C TYR A 17 -13.78 -11.18 -2.51
N ALA A 18 -12.80 -11.09 -1.59
CA ALA A 18 -11.38 -11.30 -1.89
C ALA A 18 -10.67 -12.01 -0.70
N PHE A 19 -11.07 -13.24 -0.41
CA PHE A 19 -10.54 -14.02 0.72
C PHE A 19 -9.02 -14.26 0.66
N GLY A 20 -8.47 -14.50 -0.54
CA GLY A 20 -7.02 -14.65 -0.72
C GLY A 20 -6.26 -13.38 -0.30
N LEU A 21 -6.83 -12.21 -0.59
CA LEU A 21 -6.24 -10.93 -0.21
C LEU A 21 -6.40 -10.65 1.28
N TYR A 22 -7.52 -11.05 1.88
CA TYR A 22 -7.75 -10.97 3.32
C TYR A 22 -6.70 -11.74 4.13
N GLN A 23 -6.28 -12.92 3.67
CA GLN A 23 -5.28 -13.73 4.38
C GLN A 23 -3.90 -13.06 4.43
N SER A 24 -3.51 -12.35 3.36
CA SER A 24 -2.24 -11.61 3.30
C SER A 24 -2.32 -10.20 3.93
N LEU A 25 -3.41 -9.47 3.73
CA LEU A 25 -3.57 -8.10 4.24
C LEU A 25 -4.14 -8.01 5.66
N GLY A 26 -4.64 -9.11 6.23
CA GLY A 26 -5.37 -9.13 7.50
C GLY A 26 -4.66 -8.44 8.65
N ILE A 27 -3.33 -8.59 8.75
CA ILE A 27 -2.50 -7.96 9.78
C ILE A 27 -2.31 -6.45 9.54
N PHE A 28 -2.34 -5.99 8.29
CA PHE A 28 -2.15 -4.59 7.93
C PHE A 28 -3.42 -3.75 8.15
N ILE A 29 -4.59 -4.35 8.20
CA ILE A 29 -5.87 -3.64 8.35
C ILE A 29 -5.94 -2.87 9.69
N PRO A 30 -5.57 -3.45 10.85
CA PRO A 30 -5.42 -2.70 12.10
C PRO A 30 -4.39 -1.56 12.03
N LEU A 31 -3.29 -1.73 11.28
CA LEU A 31 -2.27 -0.69 11.12
C LEU A 31 -2.76 0.52 10.32
N ILE A 32 -3.78 0.36 9.47
CA ILE A 32 -4.43 1.46 8.77
C ILE A 32 -5.20 2.34 9.76
N VAL A 33 -5.88 1.73 10.74
CA VAL A 33 -6.67 2.45 11.76
C VAL A 33 -5.78 3.29 12.66
N THR A 34 -4.59 2.78 12.99
CA THR A 34 -3.61 3.44 13.87
C THR A 34 -2.59 4.29 13.10
N ASN A 35 -2.79 4.49 11.80
CA ASN A 35 -1.87 5.29 11.00
C ASN A 35 -1.90 6.77 11.43
N CYS A 36 -0.72 7.29 11.79
CA CYS A 36 -0.56 8.66 12.28
C CYS A 36 -0.98 9.73 11.27
N ILE A 37 -0.82 9.48 9.97
CA ILE A 37 -1.22 10.42 8.90
C ILE A 37 -2.75 10.55 8.87
N VAL A 38 -3.46 9.43 8.96
CA VAL A 38 -4.94 9.42 8.93
C VAL A 38 -5.51 10.10 10.16
N VAL A 39 -5.01 9.76 11.36
CA VAL A 39 -5.45 10.38 12.62
C VAL A 39 -5.09 11.86 12.67
N GLY A 40 -3.84 12.21 12.38
CA GLY A 40 -3.36 13.59 12.45
C GLY A 40 -4.09 14.54 11.49
N ARG A 41 -4.43 14.09 10.28
CA ARG A 41 -5.19 14.91 9.32
C ARG A 41 -6.67 14.96 9.65
N ALA A 42 -7.25 13.89 10.18
CA ALA A 42 -8.62 13.90 10.68
C ALA A 42 -8.77 14.92 11.82
N GLU A 43 -7.84 14.97 12.76
CA GLU A 43 -7.90 15.95 13.87
C GLU A 43 -7.57 17.38 13.44
N ALA A 44 -6.55 17.58 12.59
CA ALA A 44 -6.11 18.92 12.21
C ALA A 44 -7.01 19.62 11.19
N PHE A 45 -7.57 18.87 10.23
CA PHE A 45 -8.28 19.43 9.08
C PHE A 45 -9.80 19.18 9.15
N ALA A 46 -10.22 17.95 9.44
CA ALA A 46 -11.65 17.62 9.48
C ALA A 46 -12.39 18.26 10.66
N ALA A 47 -11.69 18.57 11.76
CA ALA A 47 -12.28 19.28 12.90
C ALA A 47 -12.51 20.78 12.65
N LYS A 48 -11.88 21.37 11.62
CA LYS A 48 -11.84 22.84 11.41
C LYS A 48 -12.43 23.30 10.08
N LYS A 49 -12.66 22.40 9.11
CA LYS A 49 -13.18 22.73 7.76
C LYS A 49 -14.43 21.95 7.40
N GLY A 50 -15.18 22.45 6.40
CA GLY A 50 -16.39 21.80 5.90
C GLY A 50 -16.14 20.44 5.24
N PRO A 51 -17.17 19.57 5.17
CA PRO A 51 -17.03 18.18 4.75
C PRO A 51 -16.48 17.98 3.33
N ALA A 52 -16.85 18.87 2.39
CA ALA A 52 -16.37 18.79 1.00
C ALA A 52 -14.86 19.05 0.87
N LEU A 53 -14.33 20.03 1.62
CA LEU A 53 -12.90 20.33 1.64
C LEU A 53 -12.12 19.20 2.33
N SER A 54 -12.65 18.64 3.41
CA SER A 54 -12.04 17.53 4.14
C SER A 54 -11.99 16.24 3.34
N ALA A 55 -13.00 15.99 2.50
CA ALA A 55 -12.99 14.85 1.57
C ALA A 55 -11.90 14.98 0.50
N LEU A 56 -11.72 16.18 -0.07
CA LEU A 56 -10.66 16.46 -1.04
C LEU A 56 -9.27 16.30 -0.41
N ASP A 57 -9.10 16.76 0.84
CA ASP A 57 -7.87 16.61 1.60
C ASP A 57 -7.51 15.13 1.81
N GLY A 58 -8.46 14.34 2.33
CA GLY A 58 -8.28 12.91 2.54
C GLY A 58 -7.97 12.16 1.24
N PHE A 59 -8.63 12.51 0.13
CA PHE A 59 -8.35 11.92 -1.17
C PHE A 59 -6.94 12.24 -1.67
N SER A 60 -6.51 13.50 -1.57
CA SER A 60 -5.18 13.92 -2.00
C SER A 60 -4.05 13.24 -1.22
N ILE A 61 -4.23 13.06 0.09
CA ILE A 61 -3.25 12.42 0.97
C ILE A 61 -3.21 10.92 0.75
N GLY A 62 -4.38 10.29 0.57
CA GLY A 62 -4.46 8.88 0.20
C GLY A 62 -3.73 8.62 -1.12
N MET A 63 -4.02 9.42 -2.15
CA MET A 63 -3.37 9.30 -3.46
C MET A 63 -1.86 9.54 -3.38
N GLY A 64 -1.40 10.56 -2.64
CA GLY A 64 0.02 10.82 -2.43
C GLY A 64 0.74 9.67 -1.72
N ALA A 65 0.12 9.09 -0.68
CA ALA A 65 0.66 7.94 0.03
C ALA A 65 0.73 6.70 -0.86
N THR A 66 -0.31 6.44 -1.67
CA THR A 66 -0.31 5.34 -2.64
C THR A 66 0.77 5.52 -3.70
N CYS A 67 0.93 6.72 -4.27
CA CYS A 67 1.98 7.01 -5.25
C CYS A 67 3.38 6.82 -4.64
N ALA A 68 3.62 7.33 -3.43
CA ALA A 68 4.91 7.17 -2.77
C ALA A 68 5.24 5.69 -2.49
N MET A 69 4.28 4.93 -1.97
CA MET A 69 4.46 3.48 -1.76
C MET A 69 4.61 2.71 -3.06
N PHE A 70 3.93 3.11 -4.14
CA PHE A 70 4.06 2.49 -5.46
C PHE A 70 5.46 2.71 -6.05
N VAL A 71 5.99 3.94 -5.99
CA VAL A 71 7.35 4.25 -6.47
C VAL A 71 8.40 3.54 -5.63
N LEU A 72 8.29 3.55 -4.31
CA LEU A 72 9.23 2.85 -3.42
C LEU A 72 9.17 1.33 -3.60
N GLY A 73 7.96 0.77 -3.77
CA GLY A 73 7.76 -0.66 -4.02
C GLY A 73 8.39 -1.08 -5.34
N SER A 74 8.09 -0.37 -6.44
CA SER A 74 8.66 -0.64 -7.76
C SER A 74 10.18 -0.50 -7.78
N LEU A 75 10.74 0.53 -7.14
CA LEU A 75 12.19 0.69 -7.03
C LEU A 75 12.85 -0.47 -6.27
N ARG A 76 12.25 -0.93 -5.17
CA ARG A 76 12.77 -2.09 -4.41
C ARG A 76 12.68 -3.39 -5.18
N GLU A 77 11.63 -3.57 -5.96
CA GLU A 77 11.45 -4.75 -6.79
C GLU A 77 12.50 -4.81 -7.91
N ILE A 78 12.73 -3.67 -8.59
CA ILE A 78 13.77 -3.51 -9.62
C ILE A 78 15.17 -3.79 -9.04
N ILE A 79 15.50 -3.19 -7.89
CA ILE A 79 16.84 -3.32 -7.27
C ILE A 79 17.04 -4.72 -6.65
N GLY A 80 16.00 -5.31 -6.06
CA GLY A 80 16.10 -6.57 -5.34
C GLY A 80 16.04 -7.81 -6.24
N ASN A 81 15.18 -7.81 -7.25
CA ASN A 81 14.84 -9.00 -8.04
C ASN A 81 15.03 -8.82 -9.56
N GLY A 82 15.31 -7.60 -10.04
CA GLY A 82 15.52 -7.32 -11.48
C GLY A 82 14.26 -7.42 -12.34
N THR A 83 13.09 -7.55 -11.71
CA THR A 83 11.77 -7.71 -12.34
C THR A 83 10.84 -6.55 -11.97
N LEU A 84 9.89 -6.26 -12.86
CA LEU A 84 8.79 -5.33 -12.62
C LEU A 84 7.47 -6.10 -12.68
N PHE A 85 6.67 -6.05 -11.60
CA PHE A 85 5.37 -6.73 -11.43
C PHE A 85 5.42 -8.27 -11.28
N ASP A 86 6.44 -8.79 -10.62
CA ASP A 86 6.52 -10.21 -10.24
C ASP A 86 5.47 -10.55 -9.16
N GLY A 87 4.55 -11.46 -9.47
CA GLY A 87 3.47 -11.86 -8.56
C GLY A 87 2.20 -11.00 -8.60
N ALA A 88 2.09 -10.06 -9.54
CA ALA A 88 0.85 -9.29 -9.76
C ALA A 88 -0.38 -10.18 -10.08
N ASP A 89 -0.15 -11.40 -10.56
CA ASP A 89 -1.16 -12.45 -10.77
C ASP A 89 -1.96 -12.81 -9.50
N ALA A 90 -1.34 -12.72 -8.31
CA ALA A 90 -2.00 -13.01 -7.04
C ALA A 90 -2.97 -11.90 -6.60
N LEU A 91 -2.82 -10.69 -7.14
CA LEU A 91 -3.55 -9.48 -6.77
C LEU A 91 -4.64 -9.09 -7.79
N LEU A 92 -4.38 -9.29 -9.08
CA LEU A 92 -5.22 -8.78 -10.19
C LEU A 92 -5.75 -9.88 -11.13
N GLY A 93 -5.50 -11.16 -10.80
CA GLY A 93 -5.88 -12.31 -11.62
C GLY A 93 -4.93 -12.58 -12.78
N SER A 94 -5.23 -13.62 -13.58
CA SER A 94 -4.38 -14.14 -14.66
C SER A 94 -4.04 -13.15 -15.79
N TRP A 95 -4.69 -11.98 -15.81
CA TRP A 95 -4.44 -10.92 -16.79
C TRP A 95 -3.22 -10.06 -16.42
N ALA A 96 -2.80 -10.05 -15.16
CA ALA A 96 -1.65 -9.29 -14.67
C ALA A 96 -0.29 -9.90 -15.03
N LYS A 97 -0.28 -11.15 -15.53
CA LYS A 97 0.88 -11.82 -16.11
C LYS A 97 1.50 -11.07 -17.29
N VAL A 98 0.68 -10.30 -18.02
CA VAL A 98 1.12 -9.49 -19.18
C VAL A 98 1.93 -8.26 -18.74
N LEU A 99 1.81 -7.83 -17.48
CA LEU A 99 2.52 -6.65 -16.96
C LEU A 99 3.92 -6.96 -16.45
N ARG A 100 4.34 -8.24 -16.42
CA ARG A 100 5.70 -8.64 -16.05
C ARG A 100 6.68 -8.17 -17.11
N VAL A 101 7.53 -7.21 -16.74
CA VAL A 101 8.69 -6.79 -17.53
C VAL A 101 9.93 -7.33 -16.84
N GLU A 102 10.49 -8.41 -17.39
CA GLU A 102 11.76 -8.99 -16.97
C GLU A 102 12.90 -8.24 -17.64
N ILE A 103 13.79 -7.60 -16.86
CA ILE A 103 14.88 -6.77 -17.41
C ILE A 103 16.25 -7.44 -17.21
N PHE A 104 16.54 -8.13 -16.09
CA PHE A 104 17.82 -8.86 -15.91
C PHE A 104 17.73 -10.06 -14.94
N HIS A 105 18.43 -11.15 -15.27
CA HIS A 105 18.66 -12.34 -14.42
C HIS A 105 19.91 -12.08 -13.55
N THR A 106 19.77 -11.93 -12.24
CA THR A 106 20.91 -11.90 -11.31
C THR A 106 20.68 -12.86 -10.16
N ASP A 107 21.47 -13.95 -10.15
CA ASP A 107 21.50 -15.09 -9.22
C ASP A 107 21.86 -14.77 -7.76
N SER A 108 21.74 -13.51 -7.33
CA SER A 108 21.88 -13.12 -5.93
C SER A 108 20.86 -12.04 -5.61
N PRO A 109 19.64 -12.40 -5.18
CA PRO A 109 18.69 -11.40 -4.70
C PRO A 109 19.38 -10.65 -3.57
N PHE A 110 19.59 -9.35 -3.76
CA PHE A 110 20.25 -8.52 -2.76
C PHE A 110 19.26 -8.37 -1.59
N LEU A 111 19.23 -9.39 -0.72
CA LEU A 111 18.28 -9.54 0.40
C LEU A 111 18.21 -8.26 1.25
N LEU A 112 19.32 -7.52 1.33
CA LEU A 112 19.40 -6.24 2.02
C LEU A 112 18.42 -5.16 1.48
N ALA A 113 18.13 -5.16 0.18
CA ALA A 113 17.23 -4.19 -0.46
C ALA A 113 15.75 -4.53 -0.28
N MET A 114 15.43 -5.82 -0.06
CA MET A 114 14.07 -6.29 0.22
C MET A 114 13.67 -6.13 1.69
N LEU A 115 14.65 -6.15 2.60
CA LEU A 115 14.43 -6.00 4.04
C LEU A 115 14.12 -4.53 4.43
N PRO A 116 13.50 -4.29 5.62
CA PRO A 116 13.23 -2.95 6.15
C PRO A 116 14.37 -1.92 6.04
N PRO A 117 15.67 -2.24 6.21
CA PRO A 117 16.79 -1.33 5.94
C PRO A 117 16.82 -0.73 4.53
N GLY A 118 16.46 -1.47 3.48
CA GLY A 118 16.36 -0.93 2.11
C GLY A 118 15.25 0.12 1.95
N ALA A 119 14.25 0.09 2.85
CA ALA A 119 13.22 1.12 2.93
C ALA A 119 13.74 2.46 3.41
N PHE A 120 14.62 2.44 4.41
CA PHE A 120 15.18 3.65 5.01
C PHE A 120 16.18 4.32 4.06
N ILE A 121 17.00 3.54 3.36
CA ILE A 121 17.99 4.07 2.41
C ILE A 121 17.34 4.74 1.18
N GLY A 122 16.17 4.26 0.74
CA GLY A 122 15.46 4.84 -0.40
C GLY A 122 14.62 6.07 -0.07
N LEU A 123 14.50 6.44 1.20
CA LEU A 123 13.68 7.55 1.69
C LEU A 123 14.52 8.70 2.28
N ASP A 124 15.80 8.46 2.57
CA ASP A 124 16.83 9.44 2.99
C ASP A 124 17.48 10.13 1.78
#